data_AF-A0A1B6G188-F1
#
_entry.id   AF-A0A1B6G188-F1
#
_cell.length_a   1.000
_cell.length_b   1.000
_cell.length_c   1.000
_cell.angle_alpha   90.00
_cell.angle_beta   90.00
_cell.angle_gamma   90.00
#
_symmetry.space_group_name_H-M   'P 1'
#
loop_
_entity.id
_entity.type
_entity.pdbx_description
1 polymer ?
#
loop_
_entity_poly.entity_id
_entity_poly.type
_entity_poly.pdbx_seq_one_letter_code
_entity_poly.pdbx_strand_id
1 'polypeptide(L)'
;GQGDCYDNAAKCQKPMPDKENAPKFWKSVASQFKNDEGIIFDLFNEPFPDMVINDKSAAWKCWRDGGSACPGFQFEVAGMSDLLNAVRSTGANNLVMVGGLTWANDLSRWQEFVPSDPAKNIAASWHSYNFNACNN
;
A
#
# COMPACT_ATOMS: atom_id res chain seq x y z
N GLY A 1 -1.01 -21.28 -4.85
CA GLY A 1 -0.34 -20.30 -3.99
C GLY A 1 -1.07 -20.25 -2.66
N GLN A 2 -0.41 -19.91 -1.56
CA GLN A 2 -1.07 -19.73 -0.27
C GLN A 2 -2.24 -18.74 -0.45
N GLY A 3 -3.47 -19.22 -0.28
CA GLY A 3 -4.67 -18.43 -0.53
C GLY A 3 -4.81 -17.25 0.42
N ASP A 4 -5.51 -16.21 -0.03
CA ASP A 4 -5.74 -14.96 0.71
C ASP A 4 -6.32 -15.23 2.11
N CYS A 5 -5.93 -14.42 3.10
CA CYS A 5 -6.46 -14.53 4.45
C CYS A 5 -6.60 -13.18 5.15
N TYR A 6 -7.55 -13.10 6.08
CA TYR A 6 -8.04 -11.83 6.65
C TYR A 6 -7.66 -11.60 8.12
N ASP A 7 -6.93 -12.54 8.75
CA ASP A 7 -6.40 -12.41 10.11
C ASP A 7 -5.16 -11.49 10.18
N ASN A 8 -4.55 -11.33 11.36
CA ASN A 8 -3.33 -10.51 11.53
C ASN A 8 -2.01 -11.25 11.22
N ALA A 9 -2.02 -12.57 11.08
CA ALA A 9 -0.80 -13.36 10.91
C ALA A 9 -0.35 -13.38 9.45
N ALA A 10 0.94 -13.13 9.20
CA ALA A 10 1.51 -13.13 7.84
C ALA A 10 1.71 -14.55 7.27
N LYS A 11 0.61 -15.28 7.05
CA LYS A 11 0.60 -16.66 6.51
C LYS A 11 0.17 -16.74 5.04
N CYS A 12 -0.23 -15.61 4.47
CA CYS A 12 -0.89 -15.48 3.18
C CYS A 12 -0.74 -14.04 2.65
N GLN A 13 -1.23 -13.80 1.43
CA GLN A 13 -1.45 -12.45 0.95
C GLN A 13 -2.58 -11.76 1.74
N LYS A 14 -2.32 -10.53 2.17
CA LYS A 14 -3.26 -9.71 2.95
C LYS A 14 -3.90 -8.64 2.08
N PRO A 15 -5.16 -8.23 2.31
CA PRO A 15 -5.79 -7.15 1.54
C PRO A 15 -5.09 -5.80 1.74
N MET A 16 -4.56 -5.57 2.94
CA MET A 16 -3.83 -4.38 3.35
C MET A 16 -2.77 -4.72 4.43
N PRO A 17 -1.75 -3.87 4.65
CA PRO A 17 -0.76 -4.02 5.71
C PRO A 17 -1.34 -3.84 7.12
N ASP A 18 -0.74 -4.48 8.12
CA ASP A 18 -1.07 -4.25 9.54
C ASP A 18 -0.41 -2.99 10.09
N LYS A 19 -1.16 -2.22 10.89
CA LYS A 19 -0.70 -0.95 11.45
C LYS A 19 0.42 -1.11 12.47
N GLU A 20 0.46 -2.23 13.18
CA GLU A 20 1.40 -2.45 14.27
C GLU A 20 2.83 -2.70 13.78
N ASN A 21 3.00 -3.45 12.69
CA ASN A 21 4.31 -3.96 12.26
C ASN A 21 4.76 -3.41 10.92
N ALA A 22 3.88 -3.18 9.94
CA ALA A 22 4.30 -2.75 8.61
C ALA A 22 5.03 -1.38 8.61
N PRO A 23 4.60 -0.35 9.37
CA PRO A 23 5.36 0.89 9.50
C PRO A 23 6.74 0.70 10.17
N LYS A 24 6.86 -0.24 11.13
CA LYS A 24 8.16 -0.53 11.78
C LYS A 24 9.12 -1.18 10.79
N PHE A 25 8.63 -2.12 9.98
CA PHE A 25 9.38 -2.73 8.90
C PHE A 25 9.91 -1.66 7.93
N TRP A 26 9.04 -0.79 7.43
CA TRP A 26 9.45 0.26 6.48
C TRP A 26 10.42 1.26 7.08
N LYS A 27 10.25 1.64 8.35
CA LYS A 27 11.21 2.48 9.05
C LYS A 27 12.60 1.83 9.14
N SER A 28 12.65 0.52 9.39
CA SER A 28 13.91 -0.24 9.43
C SER A 28 14.58 -0.30 8.05
N VAL A 29 13.84 -0.69 7.00
CA VAL A 29 14.35 -0.79 5.62
C VAL A 29 14.83 0.57 5.12
N ALA A 30 13.99 1.61 5.26
CA ALA A 30 14.35 2.95 4.82
C ALA A 30 15.57 3.49 5.59
N SER A 31 15.69 3.23 6.91
CA SER A 31 16.88 3.66 7.66
C SER A 31 18.17 3.06 7.12
N GLN A 32 18.12 1.81 6.63
CA GLN A 32 19.27 1.11 6.05
C GLN A 32 19.64 1.66 4.66
N PHE A 33 18.65 1.92 3.81
CA PHE A 33 18.87 2.20 2.38
C PHE A 33 18.66 3.65 1.96
N LYS A 34 18.32 4.56 2.88
CA LYS A 34 17.99 5.98 2.57
C LYS A 34 19.04 6.78 1.79
N ASN A 35 20.30 6.34 1.81
CA ASN A 35 21.41 7.01 1.13
C ASN A 35 21.79 6.34 -0.21
N ASP A 36 21.09 5.28 -0.61
CA ASP A 36 21.27 4.61 -1.90
C ASP A 36 20.09 4.94 -2.81
N GLU A 37 20.26 5.95 -3.67
CA GLU A 37 19.22 6.42 -4.58
C GLU A 37 18.89 5.41 -5.70
N GLY A 38 19.70 4.37 -5.89
CA GLY A 38 19.41 3.28 -6.81
C GLY A 38 18.31 2.33 -6.32
N ILE A 39 17.93 2.42 -5.04
CA ILE A 39 16.90 1.58 -4.44
C ILE A 39 15.51 2.24 -4.55
N ILE A 40 14.55 1.46 -5.05
CA ILE A 40 13.14 1.81 -5.17
C ILE A 40 12.34 0.98 -4.15
N PHE A 41 11.45 1.63 -3.41
CA PHE A 41 10.61 0.96 -2.40
C PHE A 41 9.19 0.76 -2.92
N ASP A 42 8.75 -0.49 -3.12
CA ASP A 42 7.33 -0.80 -3.34
C ASP A 42 6.64 -1.06 -2.00
N LEU A 43 5.78 -0.14 -1.55
CA LEU A 43 5.30 -0.12 -0.16
C LEU A 43 4.47 -1.33 0.23
N PHE A 44 3.68 -1.85 -0.70
CA PHE A 44 2.86 -3.02 -0.48
C PHE A 44 2.43 -3.63 -1.81
N ASN A 45 2.79 -4.89 -2.01
CA ASN A 45 2.45 -5.63 -3.21
C ASN A 45 0.95 -5.92 -3.28
N GLU A 46 0.32 -5.52 -4.39
CA GLU A 46 -1.06 -5.86 -4.77
C GLU A 46 -2.10 -5.62 -3.65
N PRO A 47 -2.43 -4.35 -3.34
CA PRO A 47 -3.50 -4.04 -2.40
C PRO A 47 -4.89 -4.42 -2.97
N PHE A 48 -5.77 -4.96 -2.12
CA PHE A 48 -7.15 -5.32 -2.50
C PHE A 48 -8.19 -5.10 -1.37
N PRO A 49 -8.22 -3.92 -0.70
CA PRO A 49 -9.19 -3.65 0.35
C PRO A 49 -10.65 -3.67 -0.14
N ASP A 50 -10.87 -3.56 -1.45
CA ASP A 50 -12.18 -3.66 -2.08
C ASP A 50 -12.80 -5.07 -2.04
N MET A 51 -12.04 -6.09 -1.62
CA MET A 51 -12.59 -7.40 -1.24
C MET A 51 -13.20 -7.42 0.17
N VAL A 52 -12.91 -6.41 0.99
CA VAL A 52 -13.47 -6.26 2.35
C VAL A 52 -14.50 -5.12 2.37
N ILE A 53 -14.28 -4.07 1.58
CA ILE A 53 -15.09 -2.86 1.52
C ILE A 53 -15.70 -2.71 0.11
N ASN A 54 -16.99 -3.05 -0.02
CA ASN A 54 -17.67 -3.05 -1.32
C ASN A 54 -17.87 -1.64 -1.93
N ASP A 55 -17.89 -0.58 -1.10
CA ASP A 55 -17.95 0.80 -1.62
C ASP A 55 -16.55 1.23 -2.11
N LYS A 56 -16.41 1.45 -3.42
CA LYS A 56 -15.12 1.81 -4.03
C LYS A 56 -14.51 3.09 -3.47
N SER A 57 -15.31 4.10 -3.12
CA SER A 57 -14.77 5.35 -2.55
C SER A 57 -14.25 5.13 -1.13
N ALA A 58 -14.95 4.32 -0.33
CA ALA A 58 -14.51 3.93 1.00
C ALA A 58 -13.29 3.01 0.94
N ALA A 59 -13.19 2.12 -0.05
CA ALA A 59 -12.01 1.28 -0.26
C ALA A 59 -10.76 2.12 -0.58
N TRP A 60 -10.87 3.13 -1.44
CA TRP A 60 -9.78 4.08 -1.72
C TRP A 60 -9.40 4.92 -0.48
N LYS A 61 -10.39 5.35 0.32
CA LYS A 61 -10.13 6.03 1.61
C LYS A 61 -9.39 5.10 2.58
N CYS A 62 -9.84 3.86 2.74
CA CYS A 62 -9.16 2.85 3.53
C CYS A 62 -7.72 2.63 3.06
N TRP A 63 -7.52 2.45 1.75
CA TRP A 63 -6.21 2.27 1.13
C TRP A 63 -5.25 3.41 1.46
N ARG A 64 -5.71 4.66 1.40
CA ARG A 64 -4.87 5.83 1.70
C ARG A 64 -4.64 6.03 3.20
N ASP A 65 -5.71 5.99 3.99
CA ASP A 65 -5.75 6.52 5.35
C ASP A 65 -5.58 5.45 6.44
N GLY A 66 -5.90 4.18 6.15
CA GLY A 66 -5.87 3.10 7.12
C GLY A 66 -6.84 3.31 8.30
N GLY A 67 -6.58 2.60 9.41
CA GLY A 67 -7.25 2.79 10.69
C GLY A 67 -8.78 2.75 10.58
N SER A 68 -9.45 3.78 11.10
CA SER A 68 -10.92 3.88 11.12
C SER A 68 -11.56 4.03 9.72
N ALA A 69 -10.77 4.38 8.70
CA ALA A 69 -11.26 4.40 7.31
C ALA A 69 -11.44 2.99 6.72
N CYS A 70 -10.99 1.94 7.43
CA CYS A 70 -11.02 0.55 7.01
C CYS A 70 -12.01 -0.31 7.83
N PRO A 71 -13.33 -0.05 7.78
CA PRO A 71 -14.31 -0.89 8.47
C PRO A 71 -14.30 -2.32 7.91
N GLY A 72 -14.58 -3.31 8.76
CA GLY A 72 -14.71 -4.71 8.38
C GLY A 72 -13.42 -5.53 8.42
N PHE A 73 -12.26 -4.90 8.59
CA PHE A 73 -11.00 -5.61 8.83
C PHE A 73 -10.93 -6.19 10.25
N GLN A 74 -10.28 -7.35 10.38
CA GLN A 74 -10.08 -8.03 11.68
C GLN A 74 -8.82 -7.56 12.42
N PHE A 75 -8.08 -6.61 11.83
CA PHE A 75 -6.89 -5.98 12.39
C PHE A 75 -6.88 -4.49 12.01
N GLU A 76 -6.13 -3.68 12.76
CA GLU A 76 -5.97 -2.28 12.41
C GLU A 76 -5.08 -2.15 11.17
N VAL A 77 -5.62 -1.54 10.12
CA VAL A 77 -4.93 -1.39 8.83
C VAL A 77 -3.96 -0.21 8.86
N ALA A 78 -2.74 -0.39 8.36
CA ALA A 78 -1.90 0.71 7.91
C ALA A 78 -2.28 1.10 6.47
N GLY A 79 -2.62 2.37 6.26
CA GLY A 79 -2.81 2.91 4.92
C GLY A 79 -1.48 3.18 4.22
N MET A 80 -1.51 3.42 2.92
CA MET A 80 -0.30 3.79 2.16
C MET A 80 0.36 5.06 2.70
N SER A 81 -0.42 5.99 3.27
CA SER A 81 0.12 7.18 3.92
C SER A 81 0.96 6.83 5.14
N ASP A 82 0.59 5.80 5.91
CA ASP A 82 1.37 5.38 7.09
C ASP A 82 2.72 4.80 6.68
N LEU A 83 2.74 3.98 5.64
CA LEU A 83 3.96 3.37 5.13
C LEU A 83 4.88 4.42 4.50
N LEU A 84 4.34 5.35 3.69
CA LEU A 84 5.11 6.47 3.15
C LEU A 84 5.68 7.34 4.26
N ASN A 85 4.86 7.70 5.26
CA ASN A 85 5.31 8.48 6.40
C ASN A 85 6.40 7.75 7.19
N ALA A 86 6.30 6.43 7.36
CA ALA A 86 7.35 5.64 7.99
C ALA A 86 8.68 5.75 7.22
N VAL A 87 8.66 5.61 5.90
CA VAL A 87 9.84 5.81 5.03
C VAL A 87 10.38 7.23 5.18
N ARG A 88 9.56 8.26 4.94
CA ARG A 88 9.99 9.67 4.96
C ARG A 88 10.46 10.13 6.35
N SER A 89 9.92 9.56 7.43
CA SER A 89 10.36 9.88 8.81
C SER A 89 11.83 9.53 9.08
N THR A 90 12.47 8.71 8.25
CA THR A 90 13.89 8.36 8.35
C THR A 90 14.82 9.36 7.65
N GLY A 91 14.25 10.29 6.88
CA GLY A 91 14.95 11.18 5.95
C GLY A 91 15.18 10.59 4.56
N ALA A 92 14.59 9.43 4.25
CA ALA A 92 14.73 8.79 2.93
C ALA A 92 14.02 9.58 1.83
N ASN A 93 14.73 9.86 0.74
CA ASN A 93 14.21 10.52 -0.47
C ASN A 93 14.07 9.57 -1.67
N ASN A 94 14.31 8.25 -1.47
CA ASN A 94 14.15 7.21 -2.47
C ASN A 94 12.81 7.30 -3.21
N LEU A 95 12.80 6.85 -4.47
CA LEU A 95 11.57 6.64 -5.21
C LEU A 95 10.72 5.60 -4.48
N VAL A 96 9.46 5.92 -4.27
CA VAL A 96 8.49 5.03 -3.64
C VAL A 96 7.42 4.66 -4.66
N MET A 97 7.20 3.38 -4.86
CA MET A 97 6.08 2.86 -5.64
C MET A 97 4.90 2.56 -4.74
N VAL A 98 3.70 2.93 -5.20
CA VAL A 98 2.45 2.64 -4.50
C VAL A 98 1.43 2.13 -5.51
N GLY A 99 1.02 0.86 -5.38
CA GLY A 99 0.00 0.25 -6.23
C GLY A 99 -1.43 0.63 -5.85
N GLY A 100 -2.37 0.52 -6.78
CA GLY A 100 -3.80 0.82 -6.58
C GLY A 100 -4.61 -0.31 -5.93
N LEU A 101 -5.93 -0.29 -6.14
CA LEU A 101 -6.84 -1.33 -5.66
C LEU A 101 -6.86 -2.55 -6.59
N THR A 102 -7.65 -3.56 -6.23
CA THR A 102 -7.87 -4.76 -7.06
C THR A 102 -6.53 -5.37 -7.50
N TRP A 103 -5.69 -5.73 -6.51
CA TRP A 103 -4.34 -6.26 -6.72
C TRP A 103 -3.48 -5.34 -7.59
N ALA A 104 -3.50 -4.04 -7.28
CA ALA A 104 -2.81 -3.00 -8.05
C ALA A 104 -3.20 -2.88 -9.53
N ASN A 105 -4.34 -3.45 -9.97
CA ASN A 105 -4.84 -3.29 -11.33
C ASN A 105 -5.69 -2.03 -11.53
N ASP A 106 -6.42 -1.61 -10.50
CA ASP A 106 -7.30 -0.44 -10.53
C ASP A 106 -6.54 0.82 -10.08
N LEU A 107 -6.14 1.64 -11.05
CA LEU A 107 -5.54 2.97 -10.82
C LEU A 107 -6.51 4.13 -11.10
N SER A 108 -7.80 3.85 -11.31
CA SER A 108 -8.79 4.82 -11.79
C SER A 108 -8.92 6.09 -10.93
N ARG A 109 -8.62 5.98 -9.62
CA ARG A 109 -8.63 7.11 -8.67
C ARG A 109 -7.29 7.31 -7.98
N TRP A 110 -6.21 6.71 -8.49
CA TRP A 110 -4.90 6.79 -7.87
C TRP A 110 -4.43 8.23 -7.69
N GLN A 111 -4.61 9.08 -8.70
CA GLN A 111 -4.22 10.50 -8.60
C GLN A 111 -5.04 11.30 -7.56
N GLU A 112 -6.27 10.88 -7.27
CA GLU A 112 -7.12 11.53 -6.26
C GLU A 112 -6.70 11.12 -4.83
N PHE A 113 -6.23 9.89 -4.66
CA PHE A 113 -5.95 9.30 -3.35
C PHE A 113 -4.47 9.14 -3.02
N VAL A 114 -3.54 9.27 -3.98
CA VAL A 114 -2.11 9.09 -3.71
C VAL A 114 -1.68 9.94 -2.51
N PRO A 115 -0.95 9.38 -1.53
CA PRO A 115 -0.51 10.14 -0.37
C PRO A 115 0.35 11.34 -0.79
N SER A 116 0.25 12.44 -0.03
CA SER A 116 1.13 13.59 -0.23
C SER A 116 2.56 13.24 0.16
N ASP A 117 3.51 13.38 -0.78
CA ASP A 117 4.93 13.11 -0.54
C ASP A 117 5.74 14.41 -0.47
N PRO A 118 6.36 14.74 0.69
CA PRO A 118 7.27 15.88 0.77
C PRO A 118 8.48 15.76 -0.16
N ALA A 119 8.93 14.53 -0.48
CA ALA A 119 10.01 14.31 -1.43
C ALA A 119 9.56 14.40 -2.89
N LYS A 120 8.24 14.44 -3.16
CA LYS A 120 7.63 14.45 -4.50
C LYS A 120 8.18 13.33 -5.40
N ASN A 121 8.44 12.16 -4.84
CA ASN A 121 9.12 11.05 -5.51
C ASN A 121 8.32 9.76 -5.35
N ILE A 122 7.07 9.79 -5.85
CA ILE A 122 6.17 8.64 -5.93
C ILE A 122 5.96 8.23 -7.39
N ALA A 123 5.99 6.92 -7.66
CA ALA A 123 5.50 6.31 -8.88
C ALA A 123 4.32 5.35 -8.58
N ALA A 124 3.48 5.10 -9.58
CA ALA A 124 2.47 4.06 -9.51
C ALA A 124 3.08 2.69 -9.85
N SER A 125 2.71 1.64 -9.11
CA SER A 125 2.95 0.25 -9.50
C SER A 125 1.66 -0.32 -10.09
N TRP A 126 1.69 -0.78 -11.34
CA TRP A 126 0.50 -1.32 -12.03
C TRP A 126 0.71 -2.79 -12.36
N HIS A 127 -0.19 -3.63 -11.86
CA HIS A 127 -0.16 -5.07 -12.12
C HIS A 127 -1.25 -5.39 -13.16
N SER A 128 -0.82 -5.70 -14.38
CA SER A 128 -1.69 -5.96 -15.52
C SER A 128 -1.47 -7.38 -16.04
N TYR A 129 -2.51 -8.19 -15.96
CA TYR A 129 -2.53 -9.56 -16.47
C TYR A 129 -3.65 -9.74 -17.49
N ASN A 130 -3.55 -10.75 -18.35
CA ASN A 130 -4.51 -11.01 -19.42
C ASN A 130 -5.94 -11.32 -18.92
N PHE A 131 -6.10 -11.75 -17.67
CA PHE A 131 -7.39 -12.02 -17.03
C PHE A 131 -7.96 -10.81 -16.26
N ASN A 132 -7.25 -9.69 -16.21
CA ASN A 132 -7.69 -8.50 -15.50
C ASN A 132 -8.69 -7.68 -16.32
N ALA A 133 -9.47 -6.86 -15.62
CA ALA A 133 -10.39 -5.90 -16.24
C ALA A 133 -9.63 -4.78 -16.99
N CYS A 134 -8.53 -4.28 -16.42
CA CYS A 134 -7.60 -3.36 -17.10
C CYS A 134 -6.39 -4.17 -17.57
N ASN A 135 -6.30 -4.44 -18.87
CA ASN A 135 -5.30 -5.36 -19.42
C ASN A 135 -4.48 -4.80 -20.61
N ASN A 136 -4.68 -3.53 -20.97
CA ASN A 136 -3.95 -2.81 -22.03
C ASN A 136 -3.88 -1.31 -21.74
#